data_AF-A0A9D8VHB8-F1
#
_entry.id   AF-A0A9D8VHB8-F1
#
_cell.length_a   1.000
_cell.length_b   1.000
_cell.length_c   1.000
_cell.angle_alpha   90.00
_cell.angle_beta   90.00
_cell.angle_gamma   90.00
#
_symmetry.space_group_name_H-M   'P 1'
#
loop_
_entity.id
_entity.type
_entity.pdbx_description
1 polymer ?
#
loop_
_entity_poly.entity_id
_entity_poly.type
_entity_poly.pdbx_seq_one_letter_code
_entity_poly.pdbx_strand_id
1 'polypeptide(L)'
;MIEVILRVLPKDLHKQVQVSTLEYICEDSSLSLRMTLITIDMDNATYIVTNPARKVLYTGVTSNLPRRIVEHYLNRGNKKSYAGRYFCYCLIWYDVFPTMYEAIEAEKRLKGKTRAWKEQLIAETNPEWKFLNKEVLGEWPPRKTLPS
;
A
#
# COMPACT_ATOMS: atom_id res chain seq x y z
N MET A 1 -28.36 -0.14 8.80
CA MET A 1 -27.49 0.99 8.41
C MET A 1 -26.49 0.57 7.33
N ILE A 2 -25.75 -0.54 7.51
CA ILE A 2 -24.82 -1.09 6.51
C ILE A 2 -25.52 -1.42 5.17
N GLU A 3 -26.71 -2.04 5.21
CA GLU A 3 -27.48 -2.36 3.99
C GLU A 3 -27.85 -1.14 3.14
N VAL A 4 -27.97 0.06 3.73
CA VAL A 4 -28.29 1.28 2.99
C VAL A 4 -27.07 1.76 2.20
N ILE A 5 -25.87 1.57 2.75
CA ILE A 5 -24.62 2.04 2.15
C ILE A 5 -24.15 1.12 1.02
N LEU A 6 -24.35 -0.19 1.17
CA LEU A 6 -24.15 -1.15 0.08
C LEU A 6 -25.09 -0.90 -1.12
N ARG A 7 -26.23 -0.21 -0.94
CA ARG A 7 -27.10 0.14 -2.08
C ARG A 7 -26.58 1.32 -2.91
N VAL A 8 -25.74 2.17 -2.33
CA VAL A 8 -25.21 3.39 -2.98
C VAL A 8 -23.80 3.15 -3.53
N LEU A 9 -23.02 2.25 -2.92
CA LEU A 9 -21.68 1.92 -3.36
C LEU A 9 -21.68 1.01 -4.61
N PRO A 10 -20.73 1.22 -5.56
CA PRO A 10 -20.47 0.27 -6.63
C PRO A 10 -20.25 -1.14 -6.08
N LYS A 11 -20.86 -2.15 -6.73
CA LYS A 11 -20.87 -3.55 -6.24
C LYS A 11 -19.48 -4.15 -6.08
N ASP A 12 -18.51 -3.68 -6.86
CA ASP A 12 -17.11 -4.06 -6.83
C ASP A 12 -16.38 -3.60 -5.56
N LEU A 13 -16.84 -2.52 -4.91
CA LEU A 13 -16.32 -2.06 -3.63
C LEU A 13 -16.93 -2.77 -2.42
N HIS A 14 -18.02 -3.54 -2.58
CA HIS A 14 -18.73 -4.15 -1.44
C HIS A 14 -17.86 -5.11 -0.63
N LYS A 15 -16.89 -5.76 -1.27
CA LYS A 15 -15.94 -6.67 -0.61
C LYS A 15 -14.82 -5.95 0.15
N GLN A 16 -14.69 -4.64 -0.06
CA GLN A 16 -13.64 -3.78 0.50
C GLN A 16 -14.19 -2.92 1.65
N VAL A 17 -15.48 -3.04 1.99
CA VAL A 17 -16.10 -2.22 3.04
C VAL A 17 -15.85 -2.86 4.42
N GLN A 18 -15.13 -2.15 5.28
CA GLN A 18 -15.07 -2.45 6.71
C GLN A 18 -16.02 -1.56 7.47
N VAL A 19 -16.64 -2.13 8.50
CA VAL A 19 -17.56 -1.40 9.38
C VAL A 19 -17.04 -1.51 10.80
N SER A 20 -16.73 -0.38 11.39
CA SER A 20 -16.25 -0.28 12.77
C SER A 20 -17.25 0.53 13.59
N THR A 21 -17.54 0.09 14.80
CA THR A 21 -18.38 0.83 15.73
C THR A 21 -17.53 1.35 16.87
N LEU A 22 -17.56 2.67 17.09
CA LEU A 22 -17.02 3.30 18.28
C LEU A 22 -18.17 3.61 19.22
N GLU A 23 -18.08 3.08 20.44
CA GLU A 23 -18.98 3.43 21.54
C GLU A 23 -18.29 4.46 22.43
N TYR A 24 -18.93 5.61 22.61
CA TYR A 24 -18.56 6.58 23.62
C TYR A 24 -19.52 6.49 24.79
N ILE A 25 -18.97 6.25 25.98
CA ILE A 25 -19.72 6.19 27.24
C ILE A 25 -19.36 7.46 28.01
N CYS A 26 -20.37 8.27 28.33
CA CYS A 26 -20.20 9.49 29.11
C CYS A 26 -20.12 9.12 30.61
N GLU A 27 -19.10 9.59 31.33
CA GLU A 27 -18.84 9.16 32.73
C GLU A 27 -19.97 9.55 33.70
N ASP A 28 -20.73 10.61 33.39
CA ASP A 28 -21.73 11.21 34.30
C ASP A 28 -23.20 11.02 33.85
N SER A 29 -23.46 10.27 32.77
CA SER A 29 -24.84 10.00 32.31
C SER A 29 -24.99 8.60 31.74
N SER A 30 -26.16 7.98 31.91
CA SER A 30 -26.49 6.67 31.32
C SER A 30 -26.69 6.72 29.79
N LEU A 31 -26.16 7.74 29.12
CA LEU A 31 -26.28 7.97 27.69
C LEU A 31 -25.00 7.47 27.00
N SER A 32 -25.17 6.57 26.04
CA SER A 32 -24.11 6.11 25.14
C SER A 32 -24.32 6.66 23.74
N LEU A 33 -23.27 7.20 23.12
CA LEU A 33 -23.26 7.53 21.70
C LEU A 33 -22.57 6.40 20.93
N ARG A 34 -23.25 5.86 19.92
CA ARG A 34 -22.67 4.90 18.97
C ARG A 34 -22.42 5.58 17.65
N MET A 35 -21.16 5.66 17.23
CA MET A 35 -20.78 6.14 15.91
C MET A 35 -20.27 4.97 15.07
N THR A 36 -20.85 4.78 13.89
CA THR A 36 -20.41 3.77 12.93
C THR A 36 -19.54 4.41 11.87
N LEU A 37 -18.28 4.00 11.80
CA LEU A 37 -17.34 4.37 10.74
C LEU A 37 -17.35 3.28 9.67
N ILE A 38 -17.35 3.71 8.41
CA ILE A 38 -17.31 2.81 7.26
C ILE A 38 -16.08 3.19 6.46
N THR A 39 -15.13 2.26 6.36
CA THR A 39 -13.89 2.43 5.63
C THR A 39 -13.86 1.53 4.41
N ILE A 40 -13.13 1.96 3.38
CA ILE A 40 -12.87 1.17 2.18
C ILE A 40 -11.40 0.73 2.27
N ASP A 41 -11.17 -0.57 2.35
CA ASP A 41 -9.85 -1.19 2.30
C ASP A 41 -9.32 -1.13 0.87
N MET A 42 -8.59 -0.04 0.57
CA MET A 42 -7.94 0.13 -0.73
C MET A 42 -6.61 -0.63 -0.78
N ASP A 43 -6.69 -1.91 -1.17
CA ASP A 43 -5.53 -2.80 -1.16
C ASP A 43 -4.70 -2.78 -2.46
N ASN A 44 -5.26 -2.26 -3.55
CA ASN A 44 -4.58 -2.22 -4.85
C ASN A 44 -3.60 -1.06 -4.91
N ALA A 45 -2.33 -1.34 -5.15
CA ALA A 45 -1.29 -0.34 -5.15
C ALA A 45 -0.32 -0.49 -6.31
N THR A 46 0.07 0.63 -6.89
CA THR A 46 1.29 0.74 -7.71
C THR A 46 2.40 1.26 -6.82
N TYR A 47 3.60 0.68 -6.92
CA TYR A 47 4.70 1.02 -6.03
C TYR A 47 6.03 1.11 -6.77
N ILE A 48 6.96 1.85 -6.17
CA ILE A 48 8.36 1.91 -6.56
C ILE A 48 9.23 1.46 -5.37
N VAL A 49 9.98 0.38 -5.59
CA VAL A 49 11.03 -0.07 -4.67
C VAL A 49 12.40 0.15 -5.28
N THR A 50 13.38 0.36 -4.43
CA THR A 50 14.78 0.55 -4.80
C THR A 50 15.70 -0.36 -4.00
N ASN A 51 16.97 -0.39 -4.40
CA ASN A 51 18.02 -1.04 -3.65
C ASN A 51 18.56 -0.11 -2.55
N PRO A 52 19.27 -0.61 -1.53
CA PRO A 52 19.78 0.25 -0.45
C PRO A 52 20.64 1.43 -0.91
N ALA A 53 21.31 1.29 -2.06
CA ALA A 53 22.10 2.36 -2.68
C ALA A 53 21.29 3.37 -3.53
N ARG A 54 19.96 3.21 -3.63
CA ARG A 54 19.03 4.07 -4.41
C ARG A 54 19.34 4.17 -5.92
N LYS A 55 20.08 3.19 -6.45
CA LYS A 55 20.55 3.16 -7.85
C LYS A 55 19.59 2.47 -8.81
N VAL A 56 18.75 1.56 -8.36
CA VAL A 56 17.81 0.82 -9.23
C VAL A 56 16.39 1.14 -8.83
N LEU A 57 15.54 1.55 -9.76
CA LEU A 57 14.11 1.75 -9.51
C LEU A 57 13.33 0.61 -10.16
N TYR A 58 12.59 -0.14 -9.36
CA TYR A 58 11.67 -1.16 -9.83
C TYR A 58 10.24 -0.72 -9.55
N THR A 59 9.41 -0.72 -10.59
CA THR A 59 7.98 -0.39 -10.51
C THR A 59 7.17 -1.68 -10.59
N GLY A 60 6.19 -1.83 -9.70
CA GLY A 60 5.28 -2.97 -9.70
C GLY A 60 3.88 -2.60 -9.25
N VAL A 61 2.99 -3.57 -9.33
CA VAL A 61 1.60 -3.49 -8.85
C VAL A 61 1.29 -4.68 -7.93
N THR A 62 0.38 -4.51 -6.98
CA THR A 62 -0.07 -5.56 -6.07
C THR A 62 -1.43 -5.22 -5.47
N SER A 63 -2.16 -6.24 -5.03
CA SER A 63 -3.37 -6.09 -4.21
C SER A 63 -3.09 -6.32 -2.71
N ASN A 64 -1.82 -6.31 -2.30
CA ASN A 64 -1.41 -6.34 -0.89
C ASN A 64 0.03 -5.81 -0.78
N LEU A 65 0.15 -4.49 -0.58
CA LEU A 65 1.45 -3.83 -0.53
C LEU A 65 2.36 -4.36 0.60
N PRO A 66 1.90 -4.49 1.87
CA PRO A 66 2.75 -5.01 2.95
C PRO A 66 3.35 -6.38 2.63
N ARG A 67 2.52 -7.34 2.22
CA ARG A 67 2.98 -8.68 1.83
C ARG A 67 4.01 -8.61 0.71
N ARG A 68 3.77 -7.78 -0.30
CA ARG A 68 4.65 -7.66 -1.46
C ARG A 68 6.03 -7.13 -1.10
N ILE A 69 6.11 -6.17 -0.17
CA ILE A 69 7.40 -5.66 0.32
C ILE A 69 8.19 -6.75 1.04
N VAL A 70 7.52 -7.59 1.85
CA VAL A 70 8.15 -8.75 2.49
C VAL A 70 8.63 -9.76 1.45
N GLU A 71 7.85 -10.06 0.41
CA GLU A 71 8.27 -10.94 -0.69
C GLU A 71 9.55 -10.44 -1.38
N HIS A 72 9.62 -9.14 -1.70
CA HIS A 72 10.82 -8.53 -2.28
C HIS A 72 12.03 -8.67 -1.34
N TYR A 73 11.84 -8.44 -0.04
CA TYR A 73 12.90 -8.60 0.95
C TYR A 73 13.37 -10.04 1.09
N LEU A 74 12.46 -11.01 1.19
CA LEU A 74 12.80 -12.43 1.30
C LEU A 74 13.50 -12.95 0.04
N ASN A 75 13.15 -12.40 -1.12
CA ASN A 75 13.73 -12.77 -2.42
C ASN A 75 15.03 -12.01 -2.76
N ARG A 76 15.52 -11.13 -1.88
CA ARG A 76 16.77 -10.37 -2.10
C ARG A 76 17.97 -11.30 -2.35
N GLY A 77 18.78 -10.97 -3.35
CA GLY A 77 19.93 -11.79 -3.78
C GLY A 77 19.57 -12.95 -4.73
N ASN A 78 18.29 -13.25 -4.96
CA ASN A 78 17.89 -14.26 -5.92
C ASN A 78 18.10 -13.80 -7.37
N LYS A 79 19.14 -14.34 -8.01
CA LYS A 79 19.53 -14.01 -9.40
C LYS A 79 18.49 -14.38 -10.46
N LYS A 80 17.52 -15.26 -10.16
CA LYS A 80 16.45 -15.66 -11.11
C LYS A 80 15.37 -14.60 -11.31
N SER A 81 15.31 -13.60 -10.44
CA SER A 81 14.33 -12.52 -10.53
C SER A 81 15.04 -11.17 -10.64
N TYR A 82 14.46 -10.22 -11.38
CA TYR A 82 15.05 -8.89 -11.51
C TYR A 82 15.17 -8.18 -10.15
N ALA A 83 14.07 -8.14 -9.39
CA ALA A 83 14.06 -7.48 -8.09
C ALA A 83 15.01 -8.14 -7.08
N GLY A 84 15.10 -9.47 -7.08
CA GLY A 84 16.06 -10.20 -6.25
C GLY A 84 17.51 -9.93 -6.66
N ARG A 85 17.82 -9.99 -7.96
CA ARG A 85 19.15 -9.72 -8.53
C ARG A 85 19.69 -8.35 -8.13
N TYR A 86 18.82 -7.33 -8.10
CA TYR A 86 19.20 -5.95 -7.79
C TYR A 86 18.88 -5.52 -6.36
N PHE A 87 18.43 -6.42 -5.48
CA PHE A 87 18.09 -6.13 -4.08
C PHE A 87 17.03 -5.02 -3.95
N CYS A 88 16.04 -4.99 -4.84
CA CYS A 88 14.98 -3.99 -4.83
C CYS A 88 13.91 -4.35 -3.80
N TYR A 89 14.06 -3.89 -2.56
CA TYR A 89 13.11 -4.13 -1.47
C TYR A 89 12.85 -2.91 -0.58
N CYS A 90 13.53 -1.78 -0.82
CA CYS A 90 13.31 -0.54 -0.09
C CYS A 90 12.18 0.24 -0.76
N LEU A 91 11.01 0.31 -0.15
CA LEU A 91 9.86 1.07 -0.65
C LEU A 91 10.14 2.56 -0.51
N ILE A 92 9.96 3.31 -1.59
CA ILE A 92 10.19 4.77 -1.59
C ILE A 92 9.00 5.58 -2.10
N TRP A 93 8.04 4.93 -2.76
CA TRP A 93 6.82 5.55 -3.24
C TRP A 93 5.76 4.48 -3.50
N TYR A 94 4.50 4.81 -3.26
CA TYR A 94 3.36 4.03 -3.70
C TYR A 94 2.12 4.94 -3.83
N ASP A 95 1.16 4.47 -4.60
CA ASP A 95 -0.18 5.05 -4.69
C ASP A 95 -1.21 3.93 -4.66
N VAL A 96 -2.40 4.22 -4.12
CA VAL A 96 -3.47 3.25 -3.88
C VAL A 96 -4.67 3.55 -4.77
N PHE A 97 -5.32 2.50 -5.25
CA PHE A 97 -6.35 2.59 -6.26
C PHE A 97 -7.60 1.80 -5.87
N PRO A 98 -8.81 2.32 -6.18
CA PRO A 98 -10.06 1.59 -5.98
C PRO A 98 -10.09 0.23 -6.70
N THR A 99 -9.49 0.17 -7.89
CA THR A 99 -9.48 -1.05 -8.71
C THR A 99 -8.07 -1.50 -9.08
N MET A 100 -7.88 -2.82 -9.23
CA MET A 100 -6.64 -3.37 -9.76
C MET A 100 -6.40 -2.93 -11.21
N TYR A 101 -7.46 -2.62 -11.97
CA TYR A 101 -7.35 -2.08 -13.32
C TYR A 101 -6.69 -0.70 -13.34
N GLU A 102 -7.04 0.19 -12.42
CA GLU A 102 -6.41 1.51 -12.31
C GLU A 102 -4.94 1.40 -11.87
N ALA A 103 -4.64 0.53 -10.90
CA ALA A 103 -3.26 0.29 -10.45
C ALA A 103 -2.37 -0.31 -11.58
N ILE A 104 -2.91 -1.32 -12.27
CA ILE A 104 -2.78 -1.55 -13.72
C ILE A 104 -2.16 -0.44 -14.59
N GLU A 105 -3.04 0.49 -14.93
CA GLU A 105 -2.77 1.60 -15.83
C GLU A 105 -1.71 2.54 -15.27
N ALA A 106 -1.75 2.84 -13.98
CA ALA A 106 -0.73 3.64 -13.31
C ALA A 106 0.66 2.99 -13.46
N GLU A 107 0.79 1.68 -13.22
CA GLU A 107 2.06 0.96 -13.40
C GLU A 107 2.57 1.05 -14.85
N LYS A 108 1.69 0.87 -15.83
CA LYS A 108 2.03 1.01 -17.26
C LYS A 108 2.50 2.43 -17.60
N ARG A 109 1.78 3.45 -17.12
CA ARG A 109 2.16 4.86 -17.30
C ARG A 109 3.54 5.13 -16.71
N LEU A 110 3.80 4.67 -15.49
CA LEU A 110 5.09 4.83 -14.82
C LEU A 110 6.22 4.09 -15.55
N LYS A 111 6.00 2.85 -16.01
CA LYS A 111 7.03 2.07 -16.72
C LYS A 111 7.52 2.76 -17.99
N GLY A 112 6.67 3.51 -18.68
CA GLY A 112 7.03 4.31 -19.87
C GLY A 112 7.77 5.62 -19.58
N LYS A 113 7.93 6.03 -18.32
CA LYS A 113 8.59 7.29 -17.94
C LYS A 113 10.08 7.11 -17.70
N THR A 114 10.84 8.18 -17.95
CA THR A 114 12.27 8.24 -17.68
C THR A 114 12.54 8.16 -16.18
N ARG A 115 13.80 7.85 -15.82
CA ARG A 115 14.24 7.86 -14.43
C ARG A 115 14.00 9.23 -13.77
N ALA A 116 14.46 10.31 -14.41
CA ALA A 116 14.33 11.67 -13.87
C ALA A 116 12.88 12.04 -13.56
N TRP A 117 11.94 11.65 -14.43
CA TRP A 117 10.51 11.87 -14.18
C TRP A 117 10.02 11.12 -12.93
N LYS A 118 10.46 9.87 -12.73
CA LYS A 118 10.10 9.10 -11.53
C LYS A 118 10.71 9.70 -10.27
N GLU A 119 11.94 10.22 -10.36
CA GLU A 119 12.61 10.88 -9.24
C GLU A 119 11.88 12.16 -8.82
N GLN A 120 11.34 12.91 -9.79
CA GLN A 120 10.46 14.05 -9.52
C GLN A 120 9.16 13.63 -8.82
N LEU A 121 8.47 12.61 -9.34
CA LEU A 121 7.27 12.05 -8.71
C LEU A 121 7.52 11.60 -7.27
N ILE A 122 8.65 10.92 -7.03
CA ILE A 122 9.04 10.50 -5.67
C ILE A 122 9.29 11.74 -4.81
N ALA A 123 9.96 12.76 -5.32
CA ALA A 123 10.29 13.96 -4.55
C ALA A 123 9.06 14.79 -4.15
N GLU A 124 7.95 14.72 -4.89
CA GLU A 124 6.68 15.40 -4.56
C GLU A 124 6.10 14.92 -3.22
N THR A 125 6.29 13.65 -2.87
CA THR A 125 5.71 13.03 -1.65
C THR A 125 6.77 12.57 -0.65
N ASN A 126 7.99 12.30 -1.11
CA ASN A 126 9.10 11.77 -0.32
C ASN A 126 10.42 12.44 -0.72
N PRO A 127 10.58 13.75 -0.47
CA PRO A 127 11.76 14.53 -0.90
C PRO A 127 13.08 14.02 -0.30
N GLU A 128 13.03 13.44 0.91
CA GLU A 128 14.20 12.88 1.59
C GLU A 128 14.52 11.43 1.19
N TRP A 129 13.71 10.84 0.30
CA TRP A 129 13.86 9.44 -0.14
C TRP A 129 13.89 8.46 1.04
N LYS A 130 13.05 8.71 2.05
CA LYS A 130 12.89 7.82 3.21
C LYS A 130 12.40 6.46 2.72
N PHE A 131 12.86 5.41 3.39
CA PHE A 131 12.32 4.08 3.17
C PHE A 131 11.00 3.95 3.94
N LEU A 132 9.91 3.78 3.19
CA LEU A 132 8.54 3.71 3.72
C LEU A 132 8.18 2.31 4.24
N ASN A 133 9.14 1.38 4.25
CA ASN A 133 8.90 0.00 4.67
C ASN A 133 8.31 -0.09 6.08
N LYS A 134 8.86 0.66 7.04
CA LYS A 134 8.37 0.68 8.42
C LYS A 134 6.98 1.31 8.53
N GLU A 135 6.69 2.30 7.69
CA GLU A 135 5.37 2.96 7.66
C GLU A 135 4.29 1.98 7.20
N VAL A 136 4.58 1.18 6.17
CA VAL A 136 3.64 0.20 5.62
C VAL A 136 3.55 -1.09 6.45
N LEU A 137 4.64 -1.51 7.10
CA LEU A 137 4.69 -2.79 7.85
C LEU A 137 4.57 -2.64 9.37
N GLY A 138 4.69 -1.43 9.92
CA GLY A 138 4.82 -1.16 11.35
C GLY A 138 6.20 -1.51 11.93
N GLU A 139 6.83 -2.59 11.43
CA GLU A 139 8.18 -3.00 11.78
C GLU A 139 9.07 -3.24 10.55
N TRP A 140 10.35 -2.94 10.68
CA TRP A 140 11.32 -3.19 9.61
C TRP A 140 12.72 -3.41 10.21
N PRO A 141 13.49 -4.44 9.77
CA PRO A 141 13.13 -5.47 8.79
C PRO A 141 12.09 -6.49 9.33
N PRO A 142 11.39 -7.25 8.47
CA PRO A 142 10.41 -8.24 8.91
C PRO A 142 11.09 -9.40 9.66
N ARG A 143 10.50 -9.88 10.77
CA ARG A 143 11.10 -10.90 11.67
C ARG A 143 11.27 -12.30 11.07
N LYS A 144 10.75 -12.57 9.86
CA LYS A 144 10.70 -13.84 9.09
C LYS A 144 9.34 -14.57 9.15
N THR A 145 8.32 -14.02 8.51
CA THR A 145 7.20 -14.78 7.90
C THR A 145 6.43 -13.81 7.00
N LEU A 146 5.76 -14.34 5.96
CA LEU A 146 4.77 -13.56 5.21
C LEU A 146 3.67 -13.12 6.21
N PRO A 147 3.18 -11.87 6.16
CA PRO A 147 2.03 -11.48 6.96
C PRO A 147 0.86 -12.42 6.62
N SER A 148 0.27 -13.01 7.66
CA SER A 148 -0.88 -13.93 7.61
C SER A 148 -2.13 -13.23 7.11
#